data_AF-A0A8H3G5H7-F1
#
_entry.id   AF-A0A8H3G5H7-F1
#
_cell.length_a   1.000
_cell.length_b   1.000
_cell.length_c   1.000
_cell.angle_alpha   90.00
_cell.angle_beta   90.00
_cell.angle_gamma   90.00
#
_symmetry.space_group_name_H-M   'P 1'
#
loop_
_entity.id
_entity.type
_entity.pdbx_description
1 polymer ?
#
loop_
_entity_poly.entity_id
_entity_poly.type
_entity_poly.pdbx_seq_one_letter_code
_entity_poly.pdbx_strand_id
1 'polypeptide(L)' 'MNIGKKSTCPNCHGATWFGGDAADIPDVLDIYPKEEWCSCGPKIEVAGKEYPPQGPKADSWGRR' A
#
# COMPACT_ATOMS: atom_id res chain seq x y z
N MET A 1 -6.89 9.90 13.82
CA MET A 1 -5.84 8.99 13.32
C MET A 1 -6.41 8.19 12.16
N ASN A 2 -6.02 8.49 10.92
CA ASN A 2 -6.34 7.62 9.79
C ASN A 2 -5.12 6.72 9.55
N ILE A 3 -5.13 5.52 10.13
CA ILE A 3 -4.06 4.55 9.89
C ILE A 3 -4.16 4.05 8.44
N GLY A 4 -3.05 4.04 7.71
CA GLY A 4 -2.99 3.43 6.38
C GLY A 4 -3.44 1.97 6.42
N LYS A 5 -4.07 1.48 5.35
CA LYS A 5 -4.49 0.06 5.25
C LYS A 5 -3.91 -0.59 4.01
N LYS A 6 -3.65 -1.90 4.10
CA LYS A 6 -3.30 -2.70 2.93
C LYS A 6 -4.46 -2.69 1.94
N SER A 7 -4.14 -2.48 0.67
CA SER A 7 -5.02 -2.62 -0.48
C SER A 7 -4.35 -3.53 -1.51
N THR A 8 -5.12 -4.07 -2.45
CA THR A 8 -4.60 -4.88 -3.55
C THR A 8 -4.74 -4.08 -4.83
N CYS A 9 -3.65 -3.94 -5.58
CA CYS A 9 -3.69 -3.20 -6.83
C CYS A 9 -4.45 -4.03 -7.88
N PRO A 10 -5.47 -3.48 -8.56
CA PRO A 10 -6.23 -4.22 -9.57
C PRO A 10 -5.44 -4.45 -10.87
N ASN A 11 -4.33 -3.74 -11.08
CA ASN A 11 -3.51 -3.88 -12.29
C ASN A 11 -2.44 -4.97 -12.14
N CYS A 12 -1.70 -4.94 -11.02
CA CYS A 12 -0.56 -5.81 -10.77
C CYS A 12 -0.91 -6.98 -9.82
N HIS A 13 -2.08 -6.95 -9.17
CA HIS A 13 -2.53 -7.86 -8.10
C HIS A 13 -1.61 -7.91 -6.87
N GLY A 14 -0.60 -7.04 -6.81
CA GLY A 14 0.31 -6.88 -5.68
C GLY A 14 -0.29 -6.05 -4.54
N ALA A 15 0.27 -6.25 -3.36
CA ALA A 15 0.01 -5.50 -2.15
C ALA A 15 0.43 -4.04 -2.31
N THR A 16 -0.51 -3.15 -2.05
CA THR A 16 -0.32 -1.71 -2.00
C THR A 16 -0.96 -1.20 -0.70
N TRP A 17 -0.91 0.10 -0.47
CA TRP A 17 -1.51 0.77 0.67
C TRP A 17 -2.57 1.75 0.16
N PHE A 18 -3.58 2.01 0.98
CA PHE A 18 -4.60 3.01 0.72
C PHE A 18 -4.99 3.73 2.01
N GLY A 19 -5.27 5.02 1.88
CA GLY A 19 -5.61 5.89 3.00
C GLY A 19 -4.41 6.16 3.91
N GLY A 20 -4.65 6.97 4.93
CA GLY A 20 -3.63 7.39 5.88
C GLY A 20 -2.54 8.27 5.28
N ASP A 21 -1.57 8.61 6.12
CA ASP A 21 -0.38 9.35 5.73
C ASP A 21 0.70 8.39 5.24
N ALA A 22 1.55 8.84 4.33
CA ALA A 22 2.62 8.00 3.78
C ALA A 22 3.59 7.49 4.87
N ALA A 23 3.66 8.18 6.01
CA ALA A 23 4.45 7.76 7.16
C ALA A 23 4.02 6.41 7.77
N ASP A 24 2.75 6.00 7.63
CA ASP A 24 2.22 4.74 8.16
C ASP A 24 2.45 3.54 7.22
N ILE A 25 3.00 3.77 6.01
CA ILE A 25 3.20 2.72 5.01
C ILE A 25 4.12 1.60 5.50
N PRO A 26 5.26 1.88 6.17
CA PRO A 26 6.12 0.82 6.70
C PRO A 26 5.36 -0.13 7.62
N ASP A 27 4.53 0.37 8.53
CA ASP A 27 3.72 -0.45 9.44
C ASP A 27 2.72 -1.38 8.71
N VAL A 28 2.28 -1.01 7.51
CA VAL A 28 1.31 -1.77 6.71
C VAL A 28 1.98 -2.72 5.72
N LEU A 29 3.10 -2.31 5.11
CA LEU A 29 3.75 -3.03 4.02
C LEU A 29 5.01 -3.80 4.43
N ASP A 30 5.78 -3.39 5.44
CA ASP A 30 7.01 -4.13 5.85
C ASP A 30 6.70 -5.54 6.38
N ILE A 31 5.43 -5.83 6.77
CA ILE A 31 5.01 -7.19 7.13
C ILE A 31 4.89 -8.14 5.93
N TYR A 32 4.85 -7.61 4.70
CA TYR A 32 4.79 -8.41 3.48
C TYR A 32 6.15 -8.38 2.76
N PRO A 33 6.59 -9.50 2.16
CA PRO A 33 7.80 -9.50 1.36
C PRO A 33 7.64 -8.56 0.15
N LYS A 34 8.74 -7.90 -0.25
CA LYS A 34 8.75 -6.95 -1.38
C LYS A 34 8.27 -7.55 -2.71
N GLU A 35 8.36 -8.86 -2.85
CA GLU A 35 7.88 -9.62 -4.01
C GLU A 35 6.35 -9.59 -4.12
N GLU A 36 5.65 -9.51 -2.98
CA GLU A 36 4.20 -9.34 -2.96
C GLU A 36 3.78 -7.89 -3.15
N TRP A 37 4.70 -6.92 -3.08
CA TRP A 37 4.36 -5.50 -3.24
C TRP A 37 4.01 -5.18 -4.68
N CYS A 38 3.17 -4.16 -4.87
CA CYS A 38 2.85 -3.74 -6.22
C CYS A 38 4.08 -3.15 -6.93
N SER A 39 4.29 -3.59 -8.17
CA SER A 39 5.34 -3.11 -9.05
C SER A 39 4.93 -1.90 -9.91
N CYS A 40 3.69 -1.42 -9.77
CA CYS A 40 3.21 -0.24 -10.49
C CYS A 40 4.01 1.01 -10.12
N GLY A 41 4.23 1.89 -11.10
CA GLY A 41 4.81 3.22 -10.91
C GLY A 41 3.76 4.35 -11.01
N PRO A 42 4.10 5.56 -10.54
CA PRO A 42 5.36 5.95 -9.92
C PRO A 42 5.45 5.50 -8.44
N LYS A 43 6.63 5.05 -8.01
CA LYS A 43 6.90 4.74 -6.60
C LYS A 43 7.08 6.03 -5.81
N ILE A 44 6.85 5.97 -4.51
CA ILE A 44 7.05 7.10 -3.59
C ILE A 44 8.18 6.80 -2.62
N GLU A 45 8.95 7.82 -2.25
CA GLU A 45 9.98 7.70 -1.22
C GLU A 45 9.40 8.08 0.15
N VAL A 46 9.53 7.19 1.12
CA VAL A 46 9.08 7.39 2.50
C VAL A 46 10.20 6.94 3.41
N ALA A 47 10.68 7.85 4.27
CA ALA A 47 11.77 7.56 5.20
C ALA A 47 13.02 6.96 4.50
N GLY A 48 13.32 7.38 3.27
CA GLY A 48 14.44 6.86 2.48
C GLY A 48 14.25 5.45 1.90
N LYS A 49 13.03 4.90 1.95
CA LYS A 49 12.66 3.64 1.27
C LYS A 49 11.63 3.93 0.18
N GLU A 50 11.77 3.27 -0.97
CA GLU A 50 10.76 3.32 -2.03
C GLU A 50 9.61 2.35 -1.74
N TYR A 51 8.39 2.88 -1.75
CA TYR A 51 7.15 2.14 -1.60
C TYR A 51 6.27 2.25 -2.85
N PRO A 52 5.40 1.25 -3.10
CA PRO A 52 4.45 1.33 -4.19
C PRO A 52 3.53 2.55 -4.06
N PRO A 53 2.98 3.05 -5.18
CA PRO A 53 1.99 4.11 -5.15
C PRO A 53 0.77 3.68 -4.35
N GLN A 54 0.05 4.67 -3.81
CA GLN A 54 -1.24 4.44 -3.18
C GLN A 54 -2.18 3.77 -4.18
N GLY A 55 -2.67 2.59 -3.83
CA GLY A 55 -3.64 1.85 -4.63
C GLY A 55 -5.02 2.48 -4.56
N PRO A 56 -6.00 2.00 -5.34
CA PRO A 56 -7.39 2.36 -5.11
C PRO A 56 -7.85 1.89 -3.73
N LYS A 57 -8.89 2.55 -3.21
CA LYS A 57 -9.61 2.12 -2.00
C LYS A 57 -10.03 0.67 -2.22
N ALA A 58 -9.46 -0.27 -1.46
CA ALA A 58 -9.83 -1.68 -1.54
C ALA A 58 -11.35 -1.77 -1.36
N ASP A 59 -12.07 -1.96 -2.45
CA ASP A 59 -13.52 -1.96 -2.54
C ASP A 59 -14.09 -3.27 -1.97
N SER A 60 -13.57 -3.77 -0.84
CA SER A 60 -14.22 -4.86 -0.11
C SER A 60 -13.62 -5.25 1.25
N TRP A 61 -12.66 -4.52 1.85
CA TRP A 61 -12.31 -4.77 3.27
C TRP A 61 -13.23 -4.02 4.23
N GLY A 62 -14.55 -4.18 4.07
CA GLY A 62 -15.52 -3.39 4.83
C GLY A 62 -17.01 -3.50 4.47
N ARG A 63 -17.50 -4.64 3.97
CA ARG A 63 -18.92 -4.98 4.14
C ARG A 63 -19.05 -6.30 4.90
N ARG A 64 -19.06 -6.20 6.23
CA ARG A 64 -19.93 -7.03 7.06
C ARG A 64 -21.30 -6.38 7.08
#